data_AF-A0A011PJL8-F1
#
_entry.id   AF-A0A011PJL8-F1
#
_cell.length_a   1.000
_cell.length_b   1.000
_cell.length_c   1.000
_cell.angle_alpha   90.00
_cell.angle_beta   90.00
_cell.angle_gamma   90.00
#
_symmetry.space_group_name_H-M   'P 1'
#
loop_
_entity.id
_entity.type
_entity.pdbx_description
1 polymer ?
#
loop_
_entity_poly.entity_id
_entity_poly.type
_entity_poly.pdbx_seq_one_letter_code
_entity_poly.pdbx_strand_id
1 'polypeptide(L)'
;MIFYCRHAMGFATEVGVDDEGYFDNLIRIFEQALKVVMTLPESQREPYLNELHEIRVTGRAIGWGVGEGFNDAWQLAGLKFDT
;
A
#
# COMPACT_ATOMS: atom_id res chain seq x y z
N MET A 1 -7.58 2.31 -7.10
CA MET A 1 -6.30 2.62 -6.42
C MET A 1 -5.57 1.35 -6.02
N ILE A 2 -6.22 0.37 -5.37
CA ILE A 2 -5.60 -0.94 -5.05
C ILE A 2 -5.02 -1.63 -6.30
N PHE A 3 -5.77 -1.66 -7.41
CA PHE A 3 -5.27 -2.15 -8.70
C PHE A 3 -3.97 -1.47 -9.14
N TYR A 4 -3.90 -0.13 -9.03
CA TYR A 4 -2.71 0.63 -9.36
C TYR A 4 -1.56 0.26 -8.43
N CYS A 5 -1.80 0.22 -7.11
CA CYS A 5 -0.76 -0.15 -6.15
C CYS A 5 -0.17 -1.53 -6.46
N ARG A 6 -1.03 -2.53 -6.77
CA ARG A 6 -0.60 -3.89 -7.12
C ARG A 6 0.27 -3.91 -8.38
N HIS A 7 -0.15 -3.21 -9.44
CA HIS A 7 0.59 -3.20 -10.70
C HIS A 7 1.86 -2.37 -10.62
N ALA A 8 1.82 -1.21 -9.96
CA ALA A 8 2.98 -0.35 -9.78
C ALA A 8 4.08 -1.04 -8.97
N MET A 9 3.69 -1.81 -7.94
CA MET A 9 4.58 -2.67 -7.16
C MET A 9 5.19 -3.80 -8.00
N GLY A 10 4.35 -4.52 -8.76
CA GLY A 10 4.81 -5.60 -9.63
C GLY A 10 5.79 -5.08 -10.69
N PHE A 11 5.43 -3.99 -11.36
CA PHE A 11 6.29 -3.33 -12.34
C PHE A 11 7.63 -2.89 -11.74
N ALA A 12 7.62 -2.25 -10.56
CA ALA A 12 8.84 -1.82 -9.90
C ALA A 12 9.76 -3.00 -9.54
N THR A 13 9.18 -4.13 -9.13
CA THR A 13 9.91 -5.36 -8.79
C THR A 13 10.50 -6.04 -10.03
N GLU A 14 9.73 -6.09 -11.12
CA GLU A 14 10.14 -6.76 -12.37
C GLU A 14 11.20 -5.96 -13.15
N VAL A 15 11.07 -4.64 -13.18
CA VAL A 15 11.90 -3.76 -14.02
C VAL A 15 13.04 -3.10 -13.23
N GLY A 16 12.97 -3.11 -11.88
CA GLY A 16 13.97 -2.47 -11.03
C GLY A 16 13.90 -0.95 -11.11
N VAL A 17 12.71 -0.38 -10.87
CA VAL A 17 12.52 1.08 -10.88
C VAL A 17 13.39 1.73 -9.80
N ASP A 18 14.14 2.77 -10.20
CA ASP A 18 15.05 3.52 -9.34
C ASP A 18 14.67 5.02 -9.37
N ASP A 19 13.44 5.32 -8.94
CA ASP A 19 12.87 6.66 -8.96
C ASP A 19 12.09 6.93 -7.67
N GLU A 20 12.60 7.86 -6.86
CA GLU A 20 12.00 8.26 -5.58
C GLU A 20 10.59 8.84 -5.77
N GLY A 21 10.37 9.65 -6.80
CA GLY A 21 9.07 10.28 -7.08
C GLY A 21 7.99 9.26 -7.47
N TYR A 22 8.38 8.19 -8.16
CA TYR A 22 7.52 7.06 -8.45
C TYR A 22 7.05 6.37 -7.17
N PHE A 23 7.97 6.11 -6.24
CA PHE A 23 7.67 5.46 -4.96
C PHE A 23 6.87 6.37 -4.02
N ASP A 24 7.17 7.66 -3.97
CA ASP A 24 6.36 8.66 -3.25
C ASP A 24 4.92 8.67 -3.75
N ASN A 25 4.73 8.66 -5.07
CA ASN A 25 3.40 8.62 -5.66
C ASN A 25 2.67 7.31 -5.34
N LEU A 26 3.39 6.18 -5.35
CA LEU A 26 2.84 4.88 -4.97
C LEU A 26 2.36 4.88 -3.51
N ILE A 27 3.16 5.41 -2.58
CA ILE A 27 2.78 5.56 -1.16
C ILE A 27 1.53 6.43 -1.03
N ARG A 28 1.45 7.56 -1.74
CA ARG A 28 0.27 8.44 -1.72
C ARG A 28 -1.00 7.74 -2.24
N ILE A 29 -0.89 6.98 -3.32
CA ILE A 29 -2.04 6.25 -3.87
C ILE A 29 -2.48 5.11 -2.92
N PHE A 30 -1.53 4.47 -2.23
CA PHE A 30 -1.84 3.50 -1.19
C PHE A 30 -2.58 4.12 0.00
N GLU A 31 -2.12 5.28 0.49
CA GLU A 31 -2.79 6.04 1.54
C GLU A 31 -4.23 6.42 1.12
N GLN A 32 -4.41 6.88 -0.12
CA GLN A 32 -5.73 7.22 -0.64
C GLN A 32 -6.64 5.99 -0.79
N ALA A 33 -6.08 4.83 -1.15
CA ALA A 33 -6.79 3.56 -1.17
C ALA A 33 -7.33 3.21 0.22
N LEU A 34 -6.48 3.31 1.25
CA LEU A 34 -6.88 3.09 2.64
C LEU A 34 -7.99 4.05 3.06
N LYS A 35 -7.84 5.36 2.80
CA LYS A 35 -8.87 6.36 3.13
C LYS A 35 -10.23 5.98 2.56
N VAL A 36 -10.29 5.57 1.29
CA VAL A 36 -11.56 5.15 0.66
C VAL A 36 -12.11 3.87 1.28
N VAL A 37 -11.27 2.84 1.47
CA VAL A 37 -11.70 1.58 2.09
C VAL A 37 -12.27 1.82 3.49
N MET A 38 -11.65 2.69 4.28
CA MET A 38 -12.11 3.02 5.63
C MET A 38 -13.44 3.79 5.67
N THR A 39 -13.91 4.36 4.55
CA THR A 39 -15.27 4.94 4.47
C THR A 39 -16.37 3.91 4.23
N LEU A 40 -16.03 2.69 3.81
CA LEU A 40 -17.00 1.63 3.57
C LEU A 40 -17.61 1.11 4.89
N PRO A 41 -18.78 0.46 4.86
CA PRO A 41 -19.27 -0.31 6.01
C PRO A 41 -18.27 -1.40 6.41
N GLU A 42 -18.10 -1.65 7.70
CA GLU A 42 -17.11 -2.60 8.23
C GLU A 42 -17.20 -3.98 7.57
N SER A 43 -18.43 -4.48 7.35
CA SER A 43 -18.70 -5.76 6.71
C SER A 43 -18.22 -5.88 5.25
N GLN A 44 -17.84 -4.76 4.62
CA GLN A 44 -17.36 -4.72 3.24
C GLN A 44 -15.86 -4.40 3.13
N ARG A 45 -15.19 -4.04 4.23
CA ARG A 45 -13.78 -3.60 4.20
C ARG A 45 -12.80 -4.76 4.03
N GLU A 46 -13.10 -5.90 4.63
CA GLU A 46 -12.17 -7.02 4.81
C GLU A 46 -11.48 -7.46 3.49
N PRO A 47 -12.19 -7.68 2.37
CA PRO A 47 -11.53 -8.11 1.13
C PRO A 47 -10.49 -7.09 0.63
N TYR A 48 -10.80 -5.80 0.73
CA TYR A 48 -9.92 -4.72 0.28
C TYR A 48 -8.73 -4.50 1.23
N LEU A 49 -8.95 -4.66 2.54
CA LEU A 49 -7.89 -4.60 3.52
C LEU A 49 -6.91 -5.77 3.36
N ASN A 50 -7.40 -6.96 3.02
CA ASN A 50 -6.53 -8.10 2.73
C ASN A 50 -5.63 -7.84 1.52
N GLU A 51 -6.19 -7.31 0.42
CA GLU A 51 -5.38 -6.93 -0.75
C GLU A 51 -4.35 -5.83 -0.43
N LEU A 52 -4.74 -4.81 0.33
CA LEU A 52 -3.82 -3.75 0.75
C LEU A 52 -2.76 -4.26 1.74
N HIS A 53 -3.09 -5.23 2.59
CA HIS A 53 -2.12 -5.88 3.47
C HIS A 53 -1.06 -6.64 2.65
N GLU A 54 -1.47 -7.41 1.64
CA GLU A 54 -0.53 -8.11 0.74
C GLU A 54 0.45 -7.12 0.10
N ILE A 55 -0.07 -6.04 -0.47
CA ILE A 55 0.72 -4.96 -1.08
C ILE A 55 1.71 -4.37 -0.07
N ARG A 56 1.27 -4.08 1.16
CA ARG A 56 2.11 -3.54 2.23
C ARG A 56 3.26 -4.48 2.57
N VAL A 57 2.98 -5.78 2.70
CA VAL A 57 3.97 -6.80 3.02
C VAL A 57 5.01 -6.94 1.91
N THR A 58 4.58 -6.96 0.64
CA THR A 58 5.49 -7.00 -0.52
C THR A 58 6.34 -5.72 -0.63
N GLY A 59 5.79 -4.56 -0.27
CA GLY A 59 6.47 -3.26 -0.24
C GLY A 59 7.81 -3.24 0.49
N ARG A 60 7.98 -4.07 1.53
CA ARG A 60 9.19 -4.10 2.36
C ARG A 60 10.47 -4.49 1.62
N ALA A 61 10.35 -5.15 0.46
CA ALA A 61 11.50 -5.62 -0.31
C ALA A 61 12.02 -4.61 -1.35
N ILE A 62 11.28 -3.53 -1.64
CA ILE A 62 11.60 -2.60 -2.74
C ILE A 62 12.70 -1.58 -2.38
N GLY A 63 12.89 -1.28 -1.08
CA GLY A 63 13.74 -0.17 -0.65
C GLY A 63 13.03 1.18 -0.77
N TRP A 64 13.79 2.27 -0.87
CA TRP A 64 13.26 3.64 -1.05
C TRP A 64 12.22 4.10 0.00
N GLY A 65 12.23 3.50 1.19
CA GLY A 65 11.27 3.84 2.25
C GLY A 65 9.83 3.37 1.98
N VAL A 66 9.58 2.55 0.96
CA VAL A 66 8.22 2.11 0.57
C VAL A 66 7.55 1.31 1.68
N GLY A 67 8.30 0.41 2.32
CA GLY A 67 7.76 -0.40 3.42
C GLY A 67 7.35 0.45 4.62
N GLU A 68 8.17 1.44 4.96
CA GLU A 68 7.95 2.42 6.01
C GLU A 68 6.74 3.30 5.68
N GLY A 69 6.69 3.87 4.48
CA GLY A 69 5.56 4.70 4.04
C GLY A 69 4.23 3.94 4.04
N PHE A 70 4.21 2.68 3.61
CA PHE A 70 2.99 1.86 3.71
C PHE A 70 2.62 1.53 5.16
N ASN A 71 3.60 1.29 6.04
CA ASN A 71 3.34 1.04 7.46
C ASN A 71 2.78 2.29 8.15
N ASP A 72 3.33 3.46 7.87
CA ASP A 72 2.85 4.74 8.39
C ASP A 72 1.40 5.00 7.94
N ALA A 73 1.11 4.81 6.64
CA ALA A 73 -0.24 4.94 6.10
C ALA A 73 -1.22 3.94 6.73
N TRP A 74 -0.77 2.70 6.98
CA TRP A 74 -1.56 1.65 7.64
C TRP A 74 -1.94 2.04 9.08
N GLN A 75 -0.98 2.55 9.84
CA GLN A 75 -1.20 3.02 11.22
C GLN A 75 -2.07 4.29 11.26
N LEU A 76 -1.88 5.22 10.33
CA LEU A 76 -2.71 6.42 10.18
C LEU A 76 -4.18 6.07 9.90
N ALA A 77 -4.44 4.97 9.20
CA ALA A 77 -5.77 4.43 8.99
C ALA A 77 -6.37 3.73 10.24
N GLY A 78 -5.63 3.66 11.34
CA GLY A 78 -6.06 3.01 12.59
C GLY A 78 -5.92 1.49 12.59
N LEU A 79 -5.23 0.93 11.59
CA LEU A 79 -5.05 -0.51 11.45
C LEU A 79 -3.81 -0.97 12.23
N LYS A 80 -3.93 -2.12 12.88
CA LYS A 80 -2.80 -2.74 13.61
C LYS A 80 -1.98 -3.59 12.65
N PHE A 81 -0.71 -3.78 12.99
CA PHE A 81 0.09 -4.81 12.34
C PHE A 81 -0.32 -6.16 12.92
N ASP A 82 -0.46 -7.14 12.04
CA ASP A 82 -0.65 -8.52 12.45
C ASP A 82 0.63 -8.98 13.16
N THR A 83 0.47 -9.54 14.37
CA THR A 83 1.54 -10.14 15.19
C THR A 83 2.12 -11.40 14.55
#